data_AF-A0AAU9PEP9-F1
#
_entry.id   AF-A0AAU9PEP9-F1
#
_cell.length_a   1.000
_cell.length_b   1.000
_cell.length_c   1.000
_cell.angle_alpha   90.00
_cell.angle_beta   90.00
_cell.angle_gamma   90.00
#
_symmetry.space_group_name_H-M   'P 1'
#
loop_
_entity.id
_entity.type
_entity.pdbx_description
1 polymer ?
#
loop_
_entity_poly.entity_id
_entity_poly.type
_entity_poly.pdbx_seq_one_letter_code
_entity_poly.pdbx_strand_id
1 'polypeptide(L)'
;MSMSDSDTSSQGGNEYKNFRQITRDPSFTIVDHASGDQPLYNEDKTVIVTVNGEIYNHKALREQPKSHKFNTGSDCEVITHLYEEYGEDFVHMLDGMFSFVLLDTRDKSYIAARDAIGITPLYMGWGLDGSVWFASEMKALSDDCEQFMSFLPGHIYSSKVERIPSTPYDSLLLRHAFEKAVVKRLMTDVPFVGITAAYFLAFCIGLKGSPDLSAAKEVADYLGTRHHEFYFTVQEHEREHFSQFITEGFTSYCKRIQKKVLQN
;
A
#
# COMPACT_ATOMS: atom_id res chain seq x y z
N MET A 1 27.14 13.03 1.50
CA MET A 1 28.32 12.94 2.39
C MET A 1 28.50 11.47 2.73
N SER A 2 29.47 10.86 2.02
CA SER A 2 30.13 9.55 2.22
C SER A 2 29.31 8.31 2.62
N MET A 3 29.02 7.44 1.63
CA MET A 3 29.01 5.99 1.81
C MET A 3 30.45 5.47 1.67
N SER A 4 30.89 4.63 2.60
CA SER A 4 32.16 3.93 2.52
C SER A 4 31.94 2.59 1.83
N ASP A 5 32.50 2.46 0.62
CA ASP A 5 32.69 1.19 -0.06
C ASP A 5 33.83 0.42 0.62
N SER A 6 33.60 -0.84 0.97
CA SER A 6 34.66 -1.80 1.22
C SER A 6 34.53 -2.95 0.21
N ASP A 7 35.33 -2.85 -0.84
CA ASP A 7 35.61 -3.90 -1.81
C ASP A 7 36.26 -5.12 -1.14
N THR A 8 35.70 -6.30 -1.39
CA THR A 8 36.47 -7.55 -1.44
C THR A 8 36.04 -8.33 -2.68
N SER A 9 37.00 -8.56 -3.56
CA SER A 9 36.84 -9.21 -4.86
C SER A 9 37.19 -10.71 -4.82
N SER A 10 36.53 -11.46 -5.70
CA SER A 10 36.81 -12.84 -6.16
C SER A 10 36.43 -13.98 -5.17
N GLN A 11 35.73 -15.06 -5.53
CA GLN A 11 35.64 -15.82 -6.78
C GLN A 11 34.31 -16.59 -6.88
N GLY A 12 33.87 -16.84 -8.12
CA GLY A 12 33.26 -18.11 -8.55
C GLY A 12 31.95 -18.56 -7.89
N GLY A 13 30.82 -18.11 -8.44
CA GLY A 13 29.51 -18.73 -8.25
C GLY A 13 28.46 -17.96 -9.03
N ASN A 14 27.53 -18.64 -9.70
CA ASN A 14 26.36 -17.99 -10.32
C ASN A 14 25.52 -17.32 -9.20
N GLU A 15 25.83 -16.05 -8.92
CA GLU A 15 25.05 -15.22 -8.01
C GLU A 15 23.82 -14.71 -8.76
N TYR A 16 22.68 -15.33 -8.45
CA TYR A 16 21.37 -14.77 -8.76
C TYR A 16 21.21 -13.47 -7.98
N LYS A 17 21.56 -12.37 -8.63
CA LYS A 17 21.19 -11.02 -8.26
C LYS A 17 19.68 -10.86 -8.50
N ASN A 18 19.06 -9.96 -7.74
CA ASN A 18 17.96 -9.10 -8.21
C ASN A 18 16.56 -9.23 -7.55
N PHE A 19 16.49 -8.95 -6.25
CA PHE A 19 15.33 -8.32 -5.64
C PHE A 19 15.75 -6.95 -5.09
N ARG A 20 15.12 -5.87 -5.57
CA ARG A 20 15.31 -4.51 -5.03
C ARG A 20 13.97 -3.88 -4.78
N GLN A 21 13.75 -3.53 -3.51
CA GLN A 21 12.60 -2.77 -3.08
C GLN A 21 13.04 -1.33 -2.78
N ILE A 22 12.38 -0.36 -3.39
CA ILE A 22 12.57 1.06 -3.08
C ILE A 22 11.37 1.52 -2.26
N THR A 23 11.53 1.61 -0.94
CA THR A 23 10.64 2.40 -0.08
C THR A 23 11.17 3.82 -0.03
N ARG A 24 10.56 4.71 -0.79
CA ARG A 24 10.78 6.16 -0.71
C ARG A 24 9.53 6.80 -0.09
N ASP A 25 9.33 6.59 1.22
CA ASP A 25 8.62 7.50 2.12
C ASP A 25 8.69 6.98 3.57
N PRO A 26 8.64 7.86 4.59
CA PRO A 26 8.61 7.45 5.99
C PRO A 26 7.33 6.67 6.30
N SER A 27 7.42 5.70 7.21
CA SER A 27 6.28 4.92 7.74
C SER A 27 5.16 5.84 8.22
N PHE A 28 3.97 5.73 7.61
CA PHE A 28 2.76 6.38 8.09
C PHE A 28 2.05 5.43 9.06
N THR A 29 2.46 5.45 10.33
CA THR A 29 2.01 4.50 11.34
C THR A 29 0.65 4.91 11.92
N ILE A 30 -0.39 4.12 11.64
CA ILE A 30 -1.78 4.35 12.10
C ILE A 30 -2.14 3.53 13.34
N VAL A 31 -1.51 2.35 13.51
CA VAL A 31 -1.70 1.42 14.63
C VAL A 31 -0.32 1.07 15.21
N ASP A 32 -0.18 1.14 16.54
CA ASP A 32 1.05 0.92 17.31
C ASP A 32 2.29 1.73 16.84
N HIS A 33 2.33 3.00 17.26
CA HIS A 33 3.40 3.96 16.97
C HIS A 33 4.79 3.59 17.55
N ALA A 34 4.87 2.62 18.48
CA ALA A 34 6.10 2.33 19.21
C ALA A 34 6.89 1.12 18.68
N SER A 35 6.22 0.17 18.00
CA SER A 35 6.88 -1.06 17.53
C SER A 35 6.53 -1.49 16.10
N GLY A 36 5.65 -0.76 15.40
CA GLY A 36 5.23 -1.04 14.02
C GLY A 36 6.17 -0.56 12.91
N ASP A 37 7.45 -0.31 13.22
CA ASP A 37 8.42 0.10 12.20
C ASP A 37 8.65 -1.02 11.19
N GLN A 38 8.63 -0.65 9.91
CA GLN A 38 8.82 -1.57 8.81
C GLN A 38 10.27 -1.59 8.33
N PRO A 39 10.77 -2.72 7.80
CA PRO A 39 10.04 -3.97 7.50
C PRO A 39 9.71 -4.82 8.74
N LEU A 40 8.64 -5.59 8.65
CA LEU A 40 8.22 -6.53 9.68
C LEU A 40 8.86 -7.90 9.45
N TYR A 41 9.15 -8.61 10.53
CA TYR A 41 9.87 -9.88 10.52
C TYR A 41 9.11 -10.95 11.31
N ASN A 42 9.26 -12.22 10.91
CA ASN A 42 8.93 -13.33 11.81
C ASN A 42 9.98 -13.48 12.94
N GLU A 43 9.76 -14.43 13.84
CA GLU A 43 10.57 -14.67 15.05
C GLU A 43 12.05 -14.87 14.74
N ASP A 44 12.32 -15.66 13.69
CA ASP A 44 13.68 -16.03 13.28
C ASP A 44 14.26 -15.07 12.23
N LYS A 45 13.53 -14.00 11.87
CA LYS A 45 13.88 -13.01 10.83
C LYS A 45 14.18 -13.62 9.45
N THR A 46 13.61 -14.79 9.18
CA THR A 46 13.74 -15.49 7.91
C THR A 46 12.69 -15.05 6.90
N VAL A 47 11.53 -14.58 7.36
CA VAL A 47 10.44 -14.01 6.58
C VAL A 47 10.37 -12.51 6.85
N ILE A 48 10.36 -11.72 5.79
CA ILE A 48 10.41 -10.26 5.84
C ILE A 48 9.27 -9.72 5.01
N VAL A 49 8.48 -8.79 5.53
CA VAL A 49 7.39 -8.15 4.78
C VAL A 49 7.42 -6.64 4.93
N THR A 50 7.13 -5.95 3.84
CA THR A 50 6.74 -4.54 3.85
C THR A 50 5.32 -4.41 3.33
N VAL A 51 4.50 -3.63 4.02
CA VAL A 51 3.06 -3.51 3.78
C VAL A 51 2.69 -2.04 3.73
N ASN A 52 1.96 -1.64 2.71
CA ASN A 52 1.17 -0.42 2.71
C ASN A 52 -0.29 -0.84 2.85
N GLY A 53 -0.86 -0.67 4.04
CA GLY A 53 -2.22 -1.13 4.29
C GLY A 53 -2.58 -1.27 5.76
N GLU A 54 -3.80 -1.75 5.97
CA GLU A 54 -4.37 -2.13 7.26
C GLU A 54 -5.09 -3.47 7.15
N ILE A 55 -4.82 -4.37 8.09
CA ILE A 55 -5.46 -5.68 8.22
C ILE A 55 -6.48 -5.62 9.37
N TYR A 56 -7.76 -5.49 9.02
CA TYR A 56 -8.84 -5.28 9.98
C TYR A 56 -9.15 -6.51 10.84
N ASN A 57 -8.96 -7.71 10.30
CA ASN A 57 -9.19 -8.96 11.03
C ASN A 57 -7.95 -9.47 11.79
N HIS A 58 -6.89 -8.66 11.93
CA HIS A 58 -5.63 -9.09 12.56
C HIS A 58 -5.81 -9.65 13.98
N LYS A 59 -6.74 -9.11 14.78
CA LYS A 59 -6.98 -9.62 16.15
C LYS A 59 -7.47 -11.07 16.14
N ALA A 60 -8.41 -11.38 15.25
CA ALA A 60 -8.91 -12.74 15.09
C ALA A 60 -7.85 -13.67 14.49
N LEU A 61 -6.99 -13.15 13.62
CA LEU A 61 -5.86 -13.90 13.03
C LEU A 61 -4.78 -14.18 14.09
N ARG A 62 -4.49 -13.25 15.00
CA ARG A 62 -3.54 -13.42 16.12
C ARG A 62 -3.99 -14.46 17.15
N GLU A 63 -5.30 -14.72 17.25
CA GLU A 63 -5.84 -15.77 18.11
C GLU A 63 -5.62 -17.19 17.55
N GLN A 64 -5.27 -17.30 16.27
CA GLN A 64 -4.95 -18.55 15.57
C GLN A 64 -3.44 -18.66 15.32
N PRO A 65 -2.90 -19.88 15.34
CA PRO A 65 -2.61 -20.70 16.52
C PRO A 65 -1.41 -20.19 17.36
N LYS A 66 -1.32 -20.73 18.59
CA LYS A 66 -0.43 -20.28 19.69
C LYS A 66 1.08 -20.58 19.50
N SER A 67 1.51 -21.04 18.33
CA SER A 67 2.91 -21.35 18.03
C SER A 67 3.75 -20.09 17.86
N HIS A 68 3.14 -19.03 17.33
CA HIS A 68 3.85 -17.82 16.94
C HIS A 68 3.94 -16.79 18.06
N LYS A 69 5.10 -16.13 18.14
CA LYS A 69 5.39 -15.04 19.09
C LYS A 69 5.46 -13.73 18.31
N PHE A 70 4.38 -12.97 18.39
CA PHE A 70 4.32 -11.61 17.87
C PHE A 70 5.26 -10.70 18.67
N ASN A 71 6.14 -9.99 17.96
CA ASN A 71 7.09 -9.03 18.50
C ASN A 71 6.55 -7.60 18.47
N THR A 72 5.52 -7.32 17.65
CA THR A 72 4.94 -5.99 17.47
C THR A 72 3.43 -5.98 17.76
N GLY A 73 2.88 -4.79 18.00
CA GLY A 73 1.44 -4.55 18.00
C GLY A 73 0.86 -4.27 16.62
N SER A 74 1.69 -4.26 15.56
CA SER A 74 1.25 -3.94 14.19
C SER A 74 0.22 -4.95 13.68
N ASP A 75 -0.88 -4.44 13.15
CA ASP A 75 -1.91 -5.23 12.48
C ASP A 75 -1.35 -6.06 11.32
N CYS A 76 -0.28 -5.57 10.67
CA CYS A 76 0.36 -6.19 9.52
C CYS A 76 1.32 -7.35 9.85
N GLU A 77 1.74 -7.52 11.11
CA GLU A 77 2.67 -8.60 11.50
C GLU A 77 2.06 -10.00 11.31
N VAL A 78 0.72 -10.11 11.31
CA VAL A 78 0.02 -11.38 11.02
C VAL A 78 0.40 -11.96 9.66
N ILE A 79 0.83 -11.14 8.71
CA ILE A 79 1.20 -11.59 7.37
C ILE A 79 2.41 -12.52 7.39
N THR A 80 3.43 -12.24 8.21
CA THR A 80 4.65 -13.08 8.25
C THR A 80 4.33 -14.47 8.78
N HIS A 81 3.59 -14.55 9.89
CA HIS A 81 3.24 -15.82 10.53
C HIS A 81 2.23 -16.63 9.70
N LEU A 82 1.23 -15.98 9.11
CA LEU A 82 0.27 -16.67 8.24
C LEU A 82 0.94 -17.26 6.99
N TYR A 83 1.94 -16.58 6.43
CA TYR A 83 2.73 -17.12 5.33
C TYR A 83 3.50 -18.38 5.75
N GLU A 84 4.00 -18.46 6.99
CA GLU A 84 4.70 -19.66 7.47
C GLU A 84 3.79 -20.88 7.61
N GLU A 85 2.53 -20.66 8.01
CA GLU A 85 1.59 -21.76 8.21
C GLU A 85 0.88 -22.20 6.92
N TYR A 86 0.48 -21.23 6.10
CA TYR A 86 -0.41 -21.48 4.96
C TYR A 86 0.27 -21.23 3.59
N GLY A 87 1.56 -20.86 3.58
CA GLY A 87 2.28 -20.59 2.34
C GLY A 87 1.66 -19.41 1.58
N GLU A 88 1.37 -19.58 0.28
CA GLU A 88 0.81 -18.53 -0.58
C GLU A 88 -0.72 -18.37 -0.44
N ASP A 89 -1.41 -19.38 0.09
CA ASP A 89 -2.88 -19.41 0.17
C ASP A 89 -3.43 -18.47 1.27
N PHE A 90 -2.58 -17.97 2.16
CA PHE A 90 -2.98 -17.14 3.30
C PHE A 90 -3.62 -15.81 2.91
N VAL A 91 -3.30 -15.28 1.71
CA VAL A 91 -3.75 -13.96 1.27
C VAL A 91 -5.28 -13.87 1.23
N HIS A 92 -5.96 -15.00 0.97
CA HIS A 92 -7.42 -15.09 0.99
C HIS A 92 -8.03 -14.95 2.39
N MET A 93 -7.23 -15.09 3.44
CA MET A 93 -7.67 -14.95 4.84
C MET A 93 -7.61 -13.50 5.32
N LEU A 94 -6.96 -12.62 4.56
CA LEU A 94 -6.78 -11.21 4.93
C LEU A 94 -8.05 -10.41 4.61
N ASP A 95 -8.57 -9.72 5.62
CA ASP A 95 -9.63 -8.73 5.45
C ASP A 95 -9.05 -7.35 5.77
N GLY A 96 -8.71 -6.62 4.72
CA GLY A 96 -7.92 -5.41 4.81
C GLY A 96 -7.89 -4.64 3.51
N MET A 97 -7.29 -3.45 3.56
CA MET A 97 -6.75 -2.78 2.38
C MET A 97 -5.23 -2.94 2.46
N PHE A 98 -4.60 -3.50 1.44
CA PHE A 98 -3.18 -3.80 1.54
C PHE A 98 -2.53 -3.95 0.16
N SER A 99 -1.29 -3.50 0.10
CA SER A 99 -0.32 -3.93 -0.88
C SER A 99 0.95 -4.28 -0.13
N PHE A 100 1.48 -5.48 -0.37
CA PHE A 100 2.68 -5.91 0.32
C PHE A 100 3.63 -6.64 -0.60
N VAL A 101 4.89 -6.69 -0.16
CA VAL A 101 5.92 -7.53 -0.72
C VAL A 101 6.57 -8.28 0.44
N LEU A 102 6.59 -9.60 0.34
CA LEU A 102 7.18 -10.51 1.31
C LEU A 102 8.33 -11.28 0.65
N LEU A 103 9.41 -11.44 1.39
CA LEU A 103 10.60 -12.19 1.02
C LEU A 103 10.82 -13.31 2.04
N ASP A 104 10.95 -14.54 1.55
CA ASP A 104 11.42 -15.69 2.32
C ASP A 104 12.91 -15.91 2.01
N THR A 105 13.76 -15.70 3.01
CA THR A 105 15.22 -15.82 2.85
C THR A 105 15.69 -17.28 2.82
N ARG A 106 14.85 -18.24 3.25
CA ARG A 106 15.22 -19.67 3.33
C ARG A 106 15.37 -20.27 1.94
N ASP A 107 14.45 -19.94 1.05
CA ASP A 107 14.42 -20.41 -0.35
C ASP A 107 14.59 -19.28 -1.37
N LYS A 108 14.76 -18.03 -0.91
CA LYS A 108 14.87 -16.82 -1.71
C LYS A 108 13.63 -16.53 -2.56
N SER A 109 12.48 -17.09 -2.19
CA SER A 109 11.21 -16.80 -2.86
C SER A 109 10.63 -15.49 -2.36
N TYR A 110 9.85 -14.85 -3.21
CA TYR A 110 9.13 -13.63 -2.86
C TYR A 110 7.71 -13.69 -3.41
N ILE A 111 6.83 -12.99 -2.71
CA ILE A 111 5.42 -12.86 -3.03
C ILE A 111 5.03 -11.40 -2.88
N ALA A 112 4.32 -10.87 -3.87
CA ALA A 112 3.65 -9.59 -3.78
C ALA A 112 2.15 -9.82 -3.91
N ALA A 113 1.36 -9.09 -3.13
CA ALA A 113 -0.09 -9.17 -3.23
C ALA A 113 -0.73 -7.80 -3.08
N ARG A 114 -1.90 -7.65 -3.69
CA ARG A 114 -2.72 -6.45 -3.62
C ARG A 114 -4.14 -6.82 -3.26
N ASP A 115 -4.78 -6.00 -2.44
CA ASP A 115 -6.15 -6.22 -1.95
C ASP A 115 -7.15 -6.38 -3.10
N ALA A 116 -8.30 -7.00 -2.79
CA ALA A 116 -9.29 -7.48 -3.75
C ALA A 116 -9.74 -6.43 -4.79
N ILE A 117 -9.82 -5.15 -4.40
CA ILE A 117 -10.29 -4.07 -5.28
C ILE A 117 -9.18 -3.06 -5.62
N GLY A 118 -8.00 -3.22 -5.02
CA GLY A 118 -6.82 -2.40 -5.28
C GLY A 118 -6.88 -1.02 -4.62
N ILE A 119 -7.40 -0.96 -3.39
CA ILE A 119 -7.50 0.28 -2.59
C ILE A 119 -6.13 0.93 -2.46
N THR A 120 -5.11 0.17 -2.06
CA THR A 120 -3.75 0.70 -1.98
C THR A 120 -3.05 0.53 -3.33
N PRO A 121 -2.26 1.51 -3.78
CA PRO A 121 -1.53 1.40 -5.03
C PRO A 121 -0.35 0.44 -4.89
N LEU A 122 -0.08 -0.29 -5.97
CA LEU A 122 1.12 -1.10 -6.15
C LEU A 122 1.44 -1.19 -7.64
N TYR A 123 2.70 -1.01 -7.98
CA TYR A 123 3.24 -1.09 -9.32
C TYR A 123 4.36 -2.13 -9.35
N MET A 124 4.49 -2.80 -10.49
CA MET A 124 5.56 -3.76 -10.75
C MET A 124 6.33 -3.32 -11.98
N GLY A 125 7.66 -3.47 -11.96
CA GLY A 125 8.53 -3.13 -13.07
C GLY A 125 9.69 -4.09 -13.23
N TRP A 126 10.30 -4.06 -14.41
CA TRP A 126 11.46 -4.89 -14.76
C TRP A 126 12.65 -4.02 -15.14
N GLY A 127 13.78 -4.27 -14.47
CA GLY A 127 15.05 -3.63 -14.77
C GLY A 127 15.77 -4.26 -15.96
N LEU A 128 16.75 -3.54 -16.51
CA LEU A 128 17.58 -3.99 -17.65
C LEU A 128 18.31 -5.32 -17.40
N ASP A 129 18.58 -5.63 -16.15
CA ASP A 129 19.25 -6.84 -15.67
C ASP A 129 18.27 -7.98 -15.35
N GLY A 130 17.00 -7.85 -15.74
CA GLY A 130 15.94 -8.83 -15.47
C GLY A 130 15.42 -8.82 -14.04
N SER A 131 15.83 -7.83 -13.24
CA SER A 131 15.32 -7.61 -11.87
C SER A 131 13.84 -7.29 -11.85
N VAL A 132 13.11 -7.80 -10.85
CA VAL A 132 11.70 -7.43 -10.59
C VAL A 132 11.67 -6.41 -9.46
N TRP A 133 10.92 -5.33 -9.67
CA TRP A 133 10.77 -4.21 -8.75
C TRP A 133 9.31 -4.00 -8.40
N PHE A 134 9.06 -3.61 -7.17
CA PHE A 134 7.74 -3.23 -6.68
C PHE A 134 7.80 -1.87 -6.00
N ALA A 135 6.78 -1.04 -6.21
CA ALA A 135 6.65 0.25 -5.55
C ALA A 135 5.19 0.68 -5.40
N SER A 136 4.86 1.41 -4.35
CA SER A 136 3.54 2.00 -4.15
C SER A 136 3.25 3.14 -5.14
N GLU A 137 4.28 3.71 -5.76
CA GLU A 137 4.14 4.80 -6.73
C GLU A 137 4.96 4.54 -8.00
N MET A 138 4.34 4.86 -9.14
CA MET A 138 4.95 4.67 -10.45
C MET A 138 6.26 5.46 -10.64
N LYS A 139 6.38 6.64 -10.01
CA LYS A 139 7.56 7.51 -10.11
C LYS A 139 8.84 6.86 -9.56
N ALA A 140 8.71 5.88 -8.66
CA ALA A 140 9.85 5.13 -8.13
C ALA A 140 10.41 4.12 -9.14
N LEU A 141 9.63 3.74 -10.16
CA LEU A 141 10.02 2.77 -11.19
C LEU A 141 10.36 3.43 -12.53
N SER A 142 9.81 4.62 -12.81
CA SER A 142 9.84 5.25 -14.13
C SER A 142 11.25 5.52 -14.67
N ASP A 143 12.22 5.78 -13.79
CA ASP A 143 13.57 6.16 -14.20
C ASP A 143 14.47 4.93 -14.49
N ASP A 144 14.23 3.80 -13.82
CA ASP A 144 15.12 2.63 -13.80
C ASP A 144 14.53 1.35 -14.42
N CYS A 145 13.21 1.24 -14.57
CA CYS A 145 12.54 0.09 -15.19
C CYS A 145 12.22 0.36 -16.68
N GLU A 146 12.58 -0.55 -17.60
CA GLU A 146 12.24 -0.41 -19.02
C GLU A 146 10.73 -0.52 -19.25
N GLN A 147 10.14 -1.50 -18.57
CA GLN A 147 8.72 -1.79 -18.55
C GLN A 147 8.22 -1.77 -17.11
N PHE A 148 7.07 -1.16 -16.90
CA PHE A 148 6.36 -1.20 -15.63
C PHE A 148 4.85 -1.18 -15.89
N MET A 149 4.09 -1.70 -14.94
CA MET A 149 2.64 -1.78 -15.00
C MET A 149 2.04 -1.59 -13.60
N SER A 150 0.76 -1.22 -13.56
CA SER A 150 -0.02 -1.34 -12.32
C SER A 150 -0.14 -2.81 -11.96
N PHE A 151 0.16 -3.14 -10.71
CA PHE A 151 -0.10 -4.47 -10.17
C PHE A 151 -1.61 -4.68 -10.09
N LEU A 152 -2.11 -5.83 -10.56
CA LEU A 152 -3.54 -6.03 -10.70
C LEU A 152 -4.24 -6.17 -9.32
N PRO A 153 -5.42 -5.54 -9.12
CA PRO A 153 -6.23 -5.75 -7.92
C PRO A 153 -6.60 -7.21 -7.68
N GLY A 154 -6.55 -7.67 -6.42
CA GLY A 154 -6.91 -9.03 -6.02
C GLY A 154 -6.00 -10.13 -6.58
N HIS A 155 -4.83 -9.76 -7.11
CA HIS A 155 -3.85 -10.71 -7.61
C HIS A 155 -2.74 -10.96 -6.60
N ILE A 156 -2.14 -12.14 -6.74
CA ILE A 156 -0.91 -12.54 -6.08
C ILE A 156 0.11 -12.78 -7.17
N TYR A 157 1.27 -12.17 -7.03
CA TYR A 157 2.45 -12.46 -7.82
C TYR A 157 3.38 -13.26 -6.93
N SER A 158 3.51 -14.55 -7.20
CA SER A 158 4.58 -15.35 -6.63
C SER A 158 5.64 -15.60 -7.69
N SER A 159 6.89 -15.69 -7.25
CA SER A 159 7.96 -16.31 -8.04
C SER A 159 7.64 -17.75 -8.52
N LYS A 160 6.56 -18.37 -8.02
CA LYS A 160 6.15 -19.76 -8.30
C LYS A 160 4.83 -19.90 -9.08
N VAL A 161 3.79 -19.10 -8.84
CA VAL A 161 2.44 -19.23 -9.48
C VAL A 161 1.67 -17.89 -9.50
N GLU A 162 0.69 -17.74 -10.42
CA GLU A 162 -0.27 -16.61 -10.51
C GLU A 162 -1.73 -17.13 -10.42
N ARG A 163 -2.64 -16.43 -9.71
CA ARG A 163 -4.05 -16.86 -9.50
C ARG A 163 -5.04 -15.69 -9.32
N ILE A 164 -6.32 -15.90 -9.67
CA ILE A 164 -7.40 -14.88 -9.70
C ILE A 164 -8.70 -15.40 -9.03
N PRO A 165 -9.42 -14.62 -8.18
CA PRO A 165 -10.73 -14.99 -7.58
C PRO A 165 -11.96 -14.76 -8.49
N SER A 166 -13.08 -15.48 -8.28
CA SER A 166 -14.27 -15.47 -9.19
C SER A 166 -15.67 -15.42 -8.54
N THR A 167 -15.85 -14.83 -7.37
CA THR A 167 -17.09 -14.93 -6.57
C THR A 167 -18.31 -14.14 -7.13
N PRO A 168 -19.53 -14.70 -7.15
CA PRO A 168 -20.77 -14.03 -7.62
C PRO A 168 -21.46 -13.10 -6.59
N TYR A 169 -22.39 -12.25 -7.07
CA TYR A 169 -23.01 -11.11 -6.34
C TYR A 169 -24.31 -11.44 -5.55
N ASP A 170 -24.46 -10.87 -4.35
CA ASP A 170 -25.68 -10.90 -3.49
C ASP A 170 -25.88 -9.54 -2.76
N SER A 171 -27.08 -8.97 -2.82
CA SER A 171 -27.41 -7.63 -2.29
C SER A 171 -27.62 -7.56 -0.76
N LEU A 172 -28.14 -8.62 -0.13
CA LEU A 172 -28.30 -8.67 1.33
C LEU A 172 -26.97 -8.94 2.02
N LEU A 173 -26.16 -9.81 1.41
CA LEU A 173 -24.77 -10.01 1.81
C LEU A 173 -23.99 -8.69 1.72
N LEU A 174 -24.19 -7.89 0.66
CA LEU A 174 -23.49 -6.63 0.47
C LEU A 174 -23.79 -5.61 1.57
N ARG A 175 -25.05 -5.46 2.00
CA ARG A 175 -25.40 -4.52 3.08
C ARG A 175 -24.72 -4.90 4.40
N HIS A 176 -24.83 -6.16 4.80
CA HIS A 176 -24.19 -6.63 6.03
C HIS A 176 -22.65 -6.57 5.93
N ALA A 177 -22.09 -6.87 4.77
CA ALA A 177 -20.66 -6.72 4.52
C ALA A 177 -20.22 -5.25 4.61
N PHE A 178 -21.02 -4.32 4.09
CA PHE A 178 -20.75 -2.88 4.14
C PHE A 178 -20.77 -2.34 5.58
N GLU A 179 -21.81 -2.65 6.37
CA GLU A 179 -21.89 -2.23 7.77
C GLU A 179 -20.69 -2.77 8.58
N LYS A 180 -20.33 -4.04 8.39
CA LYS A 180 -19.13 -4.64 9.01
C LYS A 180 -17.84 -3.99 8.52
N ALA A 181 -17.74 -3.66 7.24
CA ALA A 181 -16.57 -3.04 6.64
C ALA A 181 -16.32 -1.62 7.17
N VAL A 182 -17.39 -0.85 7.42
CA VAL A 182 -17.32 0.48 8.05
C VAL A 182 -16.81 0.34 9.49
N VAL A 183 -17.42 -0.53 10.30
CA VAL A 183 -17.02 -0.72 11.71
C VAL A 183 -15.55 -1.13 11.83
N LYS A 184 -15.08 -2.03 10.95
CA LYS A 184 -13.69 -2.49 10.89
C LYS A 184 -12.68 -1.38 10.59
N ARG A 185 -13.06 -0.41 9.76
CA ARG A 185 -12.23 0.74 9.35
C ARG A 185 -12.15 1.86 10.39
N LEU A 186 -12.86 1.73 11.51
CA LEU A 186 -12.75 2.65 12.65
C LEU A 186 -11.62 2.26 13.63
N MET A 187 -10.86 1.22 13.32
CA MET A 187 -9.78 0.72 14.15
C MET A 187 -8.54 1.60 13.98
N THR A 188 -8.33 2.57 14.87
CA THR A 188 -7.13 3.42 14.86
C THR A 188 -6.77 3.89 16.27
N ASP A 189 -5.47 4.05 16.52
CA ASP A 189 -4.94 4.62 17.78
C ASP A 189 -4.73 6.14 17.68
N VAL A 190 -4.91 6.72 16.48
CA VAL A 190 -4.80 8.15 16.22
C VAL A 190 -6.18 8.77 15.95
N PRO A 191 -6.40 10.07 16.22
CA PRO A 191 -7.67 10.70 15.92
C PRO A 191 -8.00 10.61 14.42
N PHE A 192 -9.01 9.83 14.07
CA PHE A 192 -9.47 9.68 12.69
C PHE A 192 -10.18 10.96 12.23
N VAL A 193 -9.97 11.36 10.98
CA VAL A 193 -10.74 12.42 10.31
C VAL A 193 -12.16 11.90 10.12
N GLY A 194 -12.98 12.03 11.16
CA GLY A 194 -14.29 11.41 11.23
C GLY A 194 -14.71 11.02 12.63
N ILE A 195 -13.81 10.72 13.57
CA ILE A 195 -14.16 10.43 14.98
C ILE A 195 -13.10 11.05 15.87
N THR A 196 -13.46 12.17 16.51
CA THR A 196 -12.74 12.66 17.69
C THR A 196 -13.55 12.31 18.93
N ALA A 197 -12.93 12.23 20.11
CA ALA A 197 -13.50 11.74 21.37
C ALA A 197 -14.85 12.37 21.84
N ALA A 198 -15.43 13.31 21.08
CA ALA A 198 -16.74 13.89 21.33
C ALA A 198 -17.63 14.08 20.08
N TYR A 199 -17.11 14.07 18.82
CA TYR A 199 -17.90 14.39 17.61
C TYR A 199 -17.35 13.76 16.33
N PHE A 200 -18.25 13.48 15.37
CA PHE A 200 -17.88 13.14 13.99
C PHE A 200 -17.54 14.40 13.20
N LEU A 201 -16.36 14.45 12.57
CA LEU A 201 -15.93 15.55 11.70
C LEU A 201 -16.23 15.19 10.24
N ALA A 202 -16.93 16.06 9.52
CA ALA A 202 -17.19 15.91 8.10
C ALA A 202 -16.53 17.07 7.34
N PHE A 203 -15.87 16.75 6.23
CA PHE A 203 -15.17 17.72 5.40
C PHE A 203 -15.71 17.69 3.98
N CYS A 204 -15.90 18.87 3.38
CA CYS A 204 -16.25 19.01 1.97
C CYS A 204 -15.39 20.10 1.35
N ILE A 205 -14.95 19.89 0.11
CA ILE A 205 -14.18 20.86 -0.67
C ILE A 205 -14.87 21.13 -1.99
N GLY A 206 -15.00 22.40 -2.37
CA GLY A 206 -15.73 22.76 -3.58
C GLY A 206 -15.61 24.22 -3.97
N LEU A 207 -16.01 24.52 -5.21
CA LEU A 207 -16.23 25.90 -5.63
C LEU A 207 -17.37 26.50 -4.82
N LYS A 208 -17.21 27.74 -4.36
CA LYS A 208 -18.23 28.42 -3.55
C LYS A 208 -19.59 28.42 -4.29
N GLY A 209 -20.62 27.87 -3.64
CA GLY A 209 -21.96 27.73 -4.20
C GLY A 209 -22.17 26.48 -5.06
N SER A 210 -21.24 25.51 -5.03
CA SER A 210 -21.44 24.23 -5.71
C SER A 210 -22.62 23.44 -5.10
N PRO A 211 -23.32 22.64 -5.92
CA PRO A 211 -24.35 21.74 -5.42
C PRO A 211 -23.78 20.72 -4.43
N ASP A 212 -22.52 20.29 -4.60
CA ASP A 212 -21.86 19.33 -3.71
C ASP A 212 -21.73 19.87 -2.28
N LEU A 213 -21.40 21.15 -2.10
CA LEU A 213 -21.33 21.79 -0.78
C LEU A 213 -22.70 21.81 -0.10
N SER A 214 -23.75 22.14 -0.87
CA SER A 214 -25.11 22.16 -0.33
C SER A 214 -25.60 20.77 0.09
N ALA A 215 -25.31 19.75 -0.71
CA ALA A 215 -25.66 18.37 -0.40
C ALA A 215 -24.86 17.81 0.78
N ALA A 216 -23.55 18.10 0.84
CA ALA A 216 -22.68 17.69 1.95
C ALA A 216 -23.14 18.30 3.28
N LYS A 217 -23.60 19.55 3.25
CA LYS A 217 -24.17 20.23 4.41
C LYS A 217 -25.49 19.60 4.87
N GLU A 218 -26.40 19.29 3.95
CA GLU A 218 -27.67 18.62 4.28
C GLU A 218 -27.43 17.27 4.97
N VAL A 219 -26.48 16.48 4.45
CA VAL A 219 -26.08 15.20 5.05
C VAL A 219 -25.43 15.42 6.42
N ALA A 220 -24.58 16.44 6.56
CA ALA A 220 -23.92 16.74 7.81
C ALA A 220 -24.91 17.16 8.91
N ASP A 221 -25.93 17.95 8.56
CA ASP A 221 -27.02 18.37 9.44
C ASP A 221 -27.88 17.16 9.85
N TYR A 222 -28.22 16.29 8.89
CA TYR A 222 -28.98 15.06 9.17
C TYR A 222 -28.24 14.10 10.11
N LEU A 223 -26.93 13.94 9.91
CA LEU A 223 -26.08 13.05 10.72
C LEU A 223 -25.58 13.70 12.03
N GLY A 224 -25.79 15.01 12.21
CA GLY A 224 -25.31 15.76 13.37
C GLY A 224 -23.79 15.88 13.46
N THR A 225 -23.09 15.87 12.32
CA THR A 225 -21.62 15.95 12.27
C THR A 225 -21.12 17.40 12.33
N ARG A 226 -19.92 17.61 12.86
CA ARG A 226 -19.25 18.91 12.79
C ARG A 226 -18.67 19.10 11.38
N HIS A 227 -19.39 19.88 10.58
CA HIS A 227 -19.06 20.11 9.17
C HIS A 227 -18.03 21.22 8.96
N HIS A 228 -17.09 20.98 8.07
CA HIS A 228 -16.07 21.93 7.65
C HIS A 228 -16.04 22.02 6.11
N GLU A 229 -16.31 23.22 5.59
CA GLU A 229 -16.26 23.51 4.16
C GLU A 229 -14.94 24.21 3.81
N PHE A 230 -14.26 23.71 2.77
CA PHE A 230 -13.10 24.35 2.18
C PHE A 230 -13.44 24.84 0.77
N TYR A 231 -13.13 26.09 0.49
CA TYR A 231 -13.39 26.70 -0.80
C TYR A 231 -12.09 26.87 -1.58
N PHE A 232 -12.14 26.63 -2.88
CA PHE A 232 -11.06 26.99 -3.80
C PHE A 232 -11.63 27.83 -4.94
N THR A 233 -10.77 28.63 -5.57
CA THR A 233 -11.07 29.34 -6.81
C THR A 233 -10.50 28.60 -8.02
N VAL A 234 -11.08 28.83 -9.19
CA VAL A 234 -10.59 28.25 -10.45
C VAL A 234 -9.14 28.66 -10.71
N GLN A 235 -8.78 29.92 -10.42
CA GLN A 235 -7.41 30.43 -10.62
C GLN A 235 -6.37 29.85 -9.65
N GLU A 236 -6.75 29.49 -8.43
CA GLU A 236 -5.86 28.77 -7.49
C GLU A 236 -5.64 27.32 -7.97
N HIS A 237 -6.71 26.66 -8.43
CA HIS A 237 -6.62 25.31 -8.98
C HIS A 237 -5.73 25.24 -10.23
N GLU A 238 -5.88 26.19 -11.15
CA GLU A 238 -5.10 26.24 -12.40
C GLU A 238 -3.61 26.58 -12.17
N ARG A 239 -3.29 27.49 -11.24
CA ARG A 239 -1.88 27.94 -11.04
C ARG A 239 -1.05 27.03 -10.15
N GLU A 240 -1.61 26.52 -9.06
CA GLU A 240 -0.80 25.87 -8.03
C GLU A 240 -0.85 24.35 -8.14
N HIS A 241 -2.04 23.79 -8.42
CA HIS A 241 -2.24 22.34 -8.41
C HIS A 241 -1.98 21.68 -9.76
N PHE A 242 -2.33 22.34 -10.87
CA PHE A 242 -2.11 21.77 -12.20
C PHE A 242 -0.62 21.54 -12.49
N SER A 243 0.23 22.48 -12.04
CA SER A 243 1.68 22.36 -12.17
C SER A 243 2.24 21.24 -11.30
N GLN A 244 1.88 21.11 -10.02
CA GLN A 244 2.37 19.98 -9.22
C GLN A 244 1.89 18.62 -9.75
N PHE A 245 0.61 18.52 -10.13
CA PHE A 245 -0.01 17.29 -10.60
C PHE A 245 0.58 16.81 -11.93
N ILE A 246 0.88 17.74 -12.85
CA ILE A 246 1.47 17.40 -14.15
C ILE A 246 3.00 17.37 -14.09
N THR A 247 3.66 18.33 -13.44
CA THR A 247 5.12 18.48 -13.52
C THR A 247 5.85 17.29 -12.90
N GLU A 248 5.32 16.64 -11.87
CA GLU A 248 5.94 15.44 -11.30
C GLU A 248 5.87 14.23 -12.25
N GLY A 249 4.79 14.04 -13.00
CA GLY A 249 4.66 12.97 -14.00
C GLY A 249 5.31 13.29 -15.35
N PHE A 250 5.18 14.53 -15.82
CA PHE A 250 5.61 14.97 -17.16
C PHE A 250 7.11 15.22 -17.22
N THR A 251 7.75 15.64 -16.13
CA THR A 251 9.21 15.85 -16.10
C THR A 251 9.98 14.54 -16.26
N SER A 252 9.50 13.43 -15.67
CA SER A 252 10.11 12.10 -15.87
C SER A 252 9.89 11.61 -17.32
N TYR A 253 8.71 11.85 -17.90
CA TYR A 253 8.41 11.54 -19.31
C TYR A 253 9.28 12.32 -20.31
N CYS A 254 9.43 13.64 -20.12
CA CYS A 254 10.27 14.48 -20.98
C CYS A 254 11.76 14.12 -20.87
N LYS A 255 12.27 13.79 -19.68
CA LYS A 255 13.64 13.28 -19.50
C LYS A 255 13.89 11.98 -20.28
N ARG A 256 12.90 11.09 -20.35
CA ARG A 256 12.95 9.84 -21.15
C ARG A 256 13.04 10.11 -22.66
N ILE A 257 12.24 11.05 -23.19
CA ILE A 257 12.32 11.42 -24.60
C ILE A 257 13.69 12.02 -24.91
N GLN A 258 14.20 12.90 -24.05
CA GLN A 258 15.49 13.53 -24.25
C GLN A 258 16.65 12.51 -24.20
N LYS A 259 16.60 11.52 -23.30
CA LYS A 259 17.60 10.43 -23.23
C LYS A 259 17.54 9.50 -24.44
N LYS A 260 16.35 9.17 -24.96
CA LYS A 260 16.18 8.37 -26.19
C LYS A 260 16.60 9.12 -27.46
N VAL A 261 16.45 10.45 -27.49
CA VAL A 261 16.87 11.29 -28.62
C VAL A 261 18.39 11.53 -28.62
N LEU A 262 19.04 11.54 -27.45
CA LEU A 262 20.50 11.74 -27.33
C LEU A 262 21.32 10.45 -27.44
N GLN A 263 20.68 9.28 -27.56
CA GLN A 263 21.32 7.96 -27.71
C GLN A 263 21.18 7.37 -29.14
N ASN A 264 20.60 8.13 -30.08
CA ASN A 264 20.64 7.88 -31.53
C ASN A 264 21.44 8.99 -32.21
#